data_AF-A0A9D1WEX5-F1
#
_entry.id   AF-A0A9D1WEX5-F1
#
_cell.length_a   1.000
_cell.length_b   1.000
_cell.length_c   1.000
_cell.angle_alpha   90.00
_cell.angle_beta   90.00
_cell.angle_gamma   90.00
#
_symmetry.space_group_name_H-M   'P 1'
#
loop_
_entity.id
_entity.type
_entity.pdbx_description
1 polymer ?
#
loop_
_entity_poly.entity_id
_entity_poly.type
_entity_poly.pdbx_seq_one_letter_code
_entity_poly.pdbx_strand_id
1 'polypeptide(L)'
;MSEQENEDAVSEFARVLSDFKDKSFSEGFINGFARGFAEGFVEGFAKGQAEERKNLLAAGRALLDDGMDRCKVQRYTRLTDEEMASICAAN
;
A
#
# COMPACT_ATOMS: atom_id res chain seq x y z
N MET A 1 -7.68 6.61 5.62
CA MET A 1 -6.84 7.70 5.06
C MET A 1 -5.92 7.23 3.95
N SER A 2 -5.64 5.92 3.80
CA SER A 2 -4.78 5.39 2.74
C SER A 2 -5.49 5.09 1.41
N GLU A 3 -6.80 4.80 1.43
CA GLU A 3 -7.55 4.51 0.19
C GLU A 3 -7.88 5.78 -0.62
N GLN A 4 -8.14 6.91 0.07
CA GLN A 4 -8.52 8.17 -0.58
C GLN A 4 -7.37 8.76 -1.41
N GLU A 5 -6.15 8.79 -0.85
CA GLU A 5 -4.96 9.26 -1.54
C GLU A 5 -4.58 8.35 -2.73
N ASN A 6 -4.94 7.06 -2.65
CA ASN A 6 -4.72 6.11 -3.73
C ASN A 6 -5.71 6.33 -4.90
N GLU A 7 -6.99 6.59 -4.61
CA GLU A 7 -7.96 6.98 -5.64
C GLU A 7 -7.58 8.33 -6.28
N ASP A 8 -7.08 9.27 -5.49
CA ASP A 8 -6.63 10.57 -5.98
C ASP A 8 -5.39 10.44 -6.88
N ALA A 9 -4.41 9.61 -6.53
CA ALA A 9 -3.22 9.36 -7.36
C ALA A 9 -3.58 8.64 -8.67
N VAL A 10 -4.48 7.66 -8.63
CA VAL A 10 -4.96 6.95 -9.82
C VAL A 10 -5.77 7.90 -10.72
N SER A 11 -6.57 8.78 -10.13
CA SER A 11 -7.35 9.80 -10.83
C SER A 11 -6.45 10.86 -11.48
N GLU A 12 -5.44 11.36 -10.76
CA GLU A 12 -4.46 12.31 -11.30
C GLU A 12 -3.66 11.69 -12.45
N PHE A 13 -3.28 10.42 -12.33
CA PHE A 13 -2.61 9.68 -13.40
C PHE A 13 -3.49 9.49 -14.64
N ALA A 14 -4.76 9.15 -14.47
CA ALA A 14 -5.72 9.02 -15.58
C ALA A 14 -5.91 10.37 -16.31
N ARG A 15 -5.89 11.48 -15.57
CA ARG A 15 -5.94 12.82 -16.12
C ARG A 15 -4.67 13.17 -16.90
N VAL A 16 -3.49 12.86 -16.35
CA VAL A 16 -2.20 13.04 -17.03
C VAL A 16 -2.16 12.24 -18.34
N LEU A 17 -2.61 10.98 -18.34
CA LEU A 17 -2.71 10.16 -19.55
C LEU A 17 -3.66 10.75 -20.60
N SER A 18 -4.78 11.33 -20.17
CA SER A 18 -5.73 12.00 -21.06
C SER A 18 -5.11 13.26 -21.68
N ASP A 19 -4.42 14.08 -20.87
CA ASP A 19 -3.68 15.25 -21.36
C ASP A 19 -2.56 14.86 -22.34
N PHE A 20 -1.91 13.70 -22.15
CA PHE A 20 -0.91 13.16 -23.07
C PHE A 20 -1.51 12.68 -24.39
N LYS A 21 -2.68 12.04 -24.34
CA LYS A 21 -3.41 11.57 -25.53
C LYS A 21 -3.83 12.74 -26.43
N ASP A 22 -4.22 13.87 -25.84
CA ASP A 22 -4.60 15.07 -26.57
C ASP A 22 -3.40 15.79 -27.20
N LYS A 23 -2.18 15.61 -26.66
CA LYS A 23 -0.94 16.26 -27.13
C LYS A 23 -0.27 15.62 -28.36
N SER A 24 -0.98 14.79 -29.14
CA SER A 24 -0.44 14.17 -30.37
C SER A 24 0.84 13.34 -30.15
N PHE A 25 0.97 12.68 -29.00
CA PHE A 25 2.04 11.70 -28.80
C PHE A 25 1.72 10.41 -29.57
N SER A 26 2.75 9.78 -30.15
CA SER A 26 2.61 8.52 -30.88
C SER A 26 2.15 7.40 -29.96
N GLU A 27 1.31 6.49 -30.47
CA GLU A 27 0.79 5.34 -29.73
C GLU A 27 1.88 4.50 -29.05
N GLY A 28 3.09 4.45 -29.62
CA GLY A 28 4.24 3.76 -29.02
C GLY A 28 4.69 4.35 -27.69
N PHE A 29 4.65 5.67 -27.53
CA PHE A 29 5.00 6.34 -26.27
C PHE A 29 3.93 6.12 -25.20
N ILE A 30 2.65 6.26 -25.58
CA ILE A 30 1.52 6.02 -24.67
C ILE A 30 1.51 4.56 -24.19
N ASN A 31 1.67 3.60 -25.10
CA ASN A 31 1.71 2.19 -24.74
C ASN A 31 2.93 1.83 -23.88
N GLY A 32 4.11 2.37 -24.18
CA GLY A 32 5.31 2.14 -23.39
C GLY A 32 5.21 2.71 -21.97
N PHE A 33 4.70 3.94 -21.85
CA PHE A 33 4.50 4.59 -20.55
C PHE A 33 3.41 3.91 -19.72
N ALA A 34 2.26 3.60 -20.32
CA ALA A 34 1.17 2.90 -19.61
C ALA A 34 1.62 1.52 -19.11
N ARG A 35 2.36 0.77 -19.91
CA ARG A 35 2.88 -0.55 -19.52
C ARG A 35 3.95 -0.45 -18.44
N GLY A 36 4.94 0.43 -18.60
CA GLY A 36 5.99 0.64 -17.60
C GLY A 36 5.45 1.15 -16.28
N PHE A 37 4.44 2.01 -16.31
CA PHE A 37 3.75 2.46 -15.10
C PHE A 37 2.93 1.34 -14.47
N ALA A 38 2.14 0.57 -15.24
CA ALA A 38 1.36 -0.53 -14.68
C ALA A 38 2.27 -1.57 -13.99
N GLU A 39 3.37 -1.97 -14.64
CA GLU A 39 4.34 -2.90 -14.08
C GLU A 39 5.05 -2.31 -12.84
N GLY A 40 5.54 -1.08 -12.92
CA GLY A 40 6.26 -0.42 -11.82
C GLY A 40 5.38 -0.03 -10.63
N PHE A 41 4.15 0.42 -10.89
CA PHE A 41 3.17 0.78 -9.86
C PHE A 41 2.70 -0.48 -9.13
N VAL A 42 2.34 -1.55 -9.84
CA VAL A 42 1.91 -2.80 -9.21
C VAL A 42 3.04 -3.41 -8.37
N GLU A 43 4.26 -3.49 -8.89
CA GLU A 43 5.39 -4.00 -8.10
C GLU A 43 5.75 -3.12 -6.91
N GLY A 44 5.84 -1.79 -7.11
CA GLY A 44 6.19 -0.84 -6.07
C GLY A 44 5.14 -0.79 -4.96
N PHE A 45 3.86 -0.82 -5.34
CA PHE A 45 2.73 -0.81 -4.41
C PHE A 45 2.63 -2.13 -3.63
N ALA A 46 2.80 -3.27 -4.29
CA ALA A 46 2.81 -4.57 -3.61
C ALA A 46 3.98 -4.69 -2.62
N LYS A 47 5.17 -4.24 -3.01
CA LYS A 47 6.35 -4.22 -2.12
C LYS A 47 6.16 -3.25 -0.95
N GLY A 48 5.64 -2.04 -1.21
CA GLY A 48 5.39 -1.02 -0.20
C GLY A 48 4.37 -1.46 0.85
N GLN A 49 3.23 -1.99 0.42
CA GLN A 49 2.21 -2.52 1.36
C GLN A 49 2.72 -3.73 2.14
N ALA A 50 3.50 -4.62 1.53
CA ALA A 50 4.06 -5.77 2.24
C ALA A 50 5.08 -5.36 3.31
N GLU A 51 5.94 -4.38 3.02
CA GLU A 51 6.88 -3.80 3.98
C GLU A 51 6.15 -3.09 5.12
N GLU A 52 5.19 -2.23 4.81
CA GLU A 52 4.39 -1.54 5.83
C GLU A 52 3.66 -2.53 6.74
N ARG A 53 3.07 -3.58 6.17
CA ARG A 53 2.37 -4.61 6.93
C ARG A 53 3.32 -5.38 7.85
N LYS A 54 4.52 -5.73 7.37
CA LYS A 54 5.57 -6.36 8.20
C LYS A 54 6.01 -5.46 9.35
N ASN A 55 6.19 -4.17 9.09
CA ASN A 55 6.57 -3.19 10.11
C ASN A 55 5.48 -3.03 11.18
N LEU A 56 4.20 -3.02 10.78
CA LEU A 56 3.07 -3.00 11.72
C LEU A 56 3.00 -4.28 12.57
N LEU A 57 3.25 -5.45 11.98
CA LEU A 57 3.31 -6.72 12.71
C LEU A 57 4.46 -6.74 13.73
N ALA A 58 5.64 -6.25 13.33
CA ALA A 58 6.81 -6.14 14.22
C ALA A 58 6.55 -5.16 15.37
N ALA A 59 5.96 -4.00 15.07
CA ALA A 59 5.54 -3.03 16.08
C ALA A 59 4.48 -3.63 17.03
N GLY A 60 3.48 -4.34 16.49
CA GLY A 60 2.46 -5.02 17.29
C GLY A 60 3.06 -6.03 18.26
N ARG A 61 4.06 -6.80 17.83
CA ARG A 61 4.80 -7.73 18.71
C ARG A 61 5.54 -7.00 19.82
N ALA A 62 6.32 -5.97 19.50
CA ALA A 62 7.06 -5.20 20.50
C ALA A 62 6.13 -4.58 21.55
N LEU A 63 4.97 -4.07 21.14
CA LEU A 63 3.99 -3.51 22.06
C LEU A 63 3.38 -4.57 23.00
N LEU A 64 3.14 -5.79 22.52
CA LEU A 64 2.69 -6.89 23.36
C LEU A 64 3.77 -7.34 24.35
N ASP A 65 5.03 -7.37 23.92
CA ASP A 65 6.18 -7.68 24.78
C ASP A 65 6.36 -6.62 25.88
N ASP A 66 6.06 -5.34 25.57
CA ASP A 66 6.01 -4.23 26.53
C ASP A 66 4.79 -4.30 27.49
N GLY A 67 3.93 -5.30 27.34
CA GLY A 67 2.76 -5.51 28.19
C GLY A 67 1.55 -4.64 27.84
N MET A 68 1.50 -4.07 26.64
CA MET A 68 0.29 -3.37 26.17
C MET A 68 -0.86 -4.34 25.91
N ASP A 69 -2.07 -3.91 26.23
CA ASP A 69 -3.28 -4.66 25.92
C ASP A 69 -3.47 -4.83 24.42
N ARG A 70 -3.85 -6.05 23.99
CA ARG A 70 -4.18 -6.38 22.60
C ARG A 70 -5.13 -5.37 21.93
N CYS A 71 -6.18 -4.92 22.63
CA CYS A 71 -7.15 -3.97 22.10
C CYS A 71 -6.52 -2.60 21.80
N LYS A 72 -5.55 -2.15 22.61
CA LYS A 72 -4.82 -0.90 22.36
C LYS A 72 -3.89 -1.06 21.17
N VAL A 73 -3.17 -2.17 21.10
CA VAL A 73 -2.30 -2.49 19.96
C VAL A 73 -3.12 -2.47 18.66
N GLN A 74 -4.23 -3.20 18.58
CA GLN A 74 -5.13 -3.19 17.41
C GLN A 74 -5.62 -1.79 17.05
N ARG A 75 -5.97 -0.97 18.04
CA ARG A 75 -6.42 0.40 17.79
C ARG A 75 -5.33 1.27 17.15
N TYR A 76 -4.08 1.12 17.59
CA TYR A 76 -2.97 1.95 17.11
C TYR A 76 -2.36 1.44 15.80
N THR A 77 -2.25 0.12 15.63
CA THR A 77 -1.60 -0.49 14.46
C THR A 77 -2.59 -0.90 13.36
N ARG A 78 -3.90 -0.87 13.66
CA ARG A 78 -4.98 -1.35 12.77
C ARG A 78 -4.83 -2.82 12.34
N LEU A 79 -4.12 -3.62 13.13
CA LEU A 79 -4.01 -5.06 12.92
C LEU A 79 -5.34 -5.75 13.18
N THR A 80 -5.66 -6.76 12.38
CA THR A 80 -6.87 -7.56 12.57
C THR A 80 -6.70 -8.57 13.71
N ASP A 81 -7.79 -9.22 14.11
CA ASP A 81 -7.75 -10.28 15.12
C ASP A 81 -6.92 -11.47 14.68
N GLU A 82 -6.93 -11.80 13.38
CA GLU A 82 -6.13 -12.90 12.81
C GLU A 82 -4.63 -12.58 12.85
N GLU A 83 -4.27 -11.32 12.59
CA GLU A 83 -2.88 -10.87 12.61
C GLU A 83 -2.30 -10.84 14.02
N MET A 84 -3.09 -10.36 14.99
CA MET A 84 -2.73 -10.42 16.40
C MET A 84 -2.62 -11.86 16.90
N ALA A 85 -3.50 -12.76 16.44
CA ALA A 85 -3.41 -14.18 16.76
C ALA A 85 -2.12 -14.79 16.18
N SER A 86 -1.72 -14.39 14.98
CA SER A 86 -0.47 -14.85 14.34
C SER A 86 0.79 -14.37 15.09
N ILE A 87 0.75 -13.16 15.66
CA ILE A 87 1.84 -12.64 16.51
C ILE A 87 1.92 -13.43 17.82
N CYS A 88 0.78 -13.69 18.49
CA CYS A 88 0.74 -14.40 19.77
C CYS A 88 0.99 -15.91 19.64
N ALA A 89 0.62 -16.54 18.52
CA ALA A 89 0.77 -17.98 18.29
C ALA A 89 2.20 -18.39 17.89
N ALA A 90 3.08 -17.43 17.60
CA ALA A 90 4.47 -17.69 17.21
C ALA A 90 5.43 -17.89 18.41
N ASN A 91 4.90 -18.04 19.63
CA ASN A 91 5.66 -18.33 20.86
C ASN A 91 5.52 -19.78 21.30
#